data_AF-A0A954SY63-F1
#
_entry.id   AF-A0A954SY63-F1
#
_cell.length_a   1.000
_cell.length_b   1.000
_cell.length_c   1.000
_cell.angle_alpha   90.00
_cell.angle_beta   90.00
_cell.angle_gamma   90.00
#
_symmetry.space_group_name_H-M   'P 1'
#
loop_
_entity.id
_entity.type
_entity.pdbx_description
1 polymer ?
#
loop_
_entity_poly.entity_id
_entity_poly.type
_entity_poly.pdbx_seq_one_letter_code
_entity_poly.pdbx_strand_id
1 'polypeptide(L)'
;MEKRVYPSSLSEIDRWSQEQQVSTEQARSRFIEFVILSCIASYRITRQGMVLKGGNALRFVYQSARSTKDLDFTADTTGIPDNEEGIRRLLDESLAHAERQFNVKARCQRVKRNPKRPEATWPTYDVKIGYQLPTDRYFHDFGNRHVPSVIPVEISFNDLVCDTQTWADIPDLRVCSLLTHA
;
A
#
# COMPACT_ATOMS: atom_id res chain seq x y z
N MET A 1 9.98 8.68 23.38
CA MET A 1 10.28 7.58 22.44
C MET A 1 9.15 7.53 21.44
N GLU A 2 9.40 7.84 20.17
CA GLU A 2 8.33 7.80 19.15
C GLU A 2 7.75 6.39 19.08
N LYS A 3 6.43 6.28 19.25
CA LYS A 3 5.71 5.01 19.21
C LYS A 3 5.70 4.53 17.76
N ARG A 4 6.53 3.55 17.44
CA ARG A 4 6.64 3.00 16.07
C ARG A 4 5.33 2.30 15.69
N VAL A 5 4.75 2.75 14.58
CA VAL A 5 3.45 2.27 14.11
C VAL A 5 3.52 0.82 13.63
N TYR A 6 4.62 0.43 12.94
CA TYR A 6 4.88 -0.92 12.42
C TYR A 6 6.29 -1.41 12.81
N PRO A 7 6.50 -2.75 12.87
CA PRO A 7 7.85 -3.32 12.89
C PRO A 7 8.57 -2.96 11.58
N SER A 8 9.85 -2.63 11.68
CA SER A 8 10.66 -2.13 10.55
C SER A 8 11.72 -3.12 10.08
N SER A 9 11.88 -4.24 10.78
CA SER A 9 12.79 -5.33 10.41
C SER A 9 12.24 -6.68 10.89
N LEU A 10 12.76 -7.76 10.31
CA LEU A 10 12.38 -9.14 10.66
C LEU A 10 12.56 -9.44 12.15
N SER A 11 13.66 -8.98 12.75
CA SER A 11 13.97 -9.21 14.17
C SER A 11 13.03 -8.48 15.14
N GLU A 12 12.27 -7.49 14.65
CA GLU A 12 11.33 -6.72 15.48
C GLU A 12 9.94 -7.36 15.57
N ILE A 13 9.61 -8.33 14.71
CA ILE A 13 8.27 -8.89 14.57
C ILE A 13 7.75 -9.44 15.91
N ASP A 14 8.52 -10.32 16.57
CA ASP A 14 8.08 -10.99 17.78
C ASP A 14 7.93 -10.02 18.96
N ARG A 15 8.91 -9.12 19.13
CA ARG A 15 8.86 -8.08 20.16
C ARG A 15 7.66 -7.17 19.95
N TRP A 16 7.46 -6.69 18.72
CA TRP A 16 6.34 -5.80 18.39
C TRP A 16 4.99 -6.51 18.59
N SER A 17 4.89 -7.79 18.25
CA SER A 17 3.71 -8.62 18.50
C SER A 17 3.33 -8.65 19.97
N GLN A 18 4.32 -8.82 20.86
CA GLN A 18 4.13 -8.83 22.32
C GLN A 18 3.73 -7.46 22.85
N GLU A 19 4.44 -6.40 22.44
CA GLU A 19 4.18 -5.02 22.87
C GLU A 19 2.78 -4.54 22.47
N GLN A 20 2.29 -4.93 21.29
CA GLN A 20 0.96 -4.55 20.80
C GLN A 20 -0.13 -5.56 21.15
N GLN A 21 0.22 -6.67 21.82
CA GLN A 21 -0.71 -7.75 22.19
C GLN A 21 -1.52 -8.31 21.00
N VAL A 22 -0.83 -8.51 19.87
CA VAL A 22 -1.39 -9.05 18.63
C VAL A 22 -0.74 -10.38 18.27
N SER A 23 -1.31 -11.12 17.31
CA SER A 23 -0.69 -12.37 16.85
C SER A 23 0.57 -12.11 16.03
N THR A 24 1.51 -13.07 16.04
CA THR A 24 2.72 -13.00 15.20
C THR A 24 2.38 -12.87 13.72
N GLU A 25 1.29 -13.49 13.26
CA GLU A 25 0.81 -13.33 11.88
C GLU A 25 0.39 -11.89 11.57
N GLN A 26 -0.33 -11.24 12.48
CA GLN A 26 -0.69 -9.83 12.32
C GLN A 26 0.56 -8.94 12.33
N ALA A 27 1.53 -9.18 13.22
CA ALA A 27 2.79 -8.46 13.25
C ALA A 27 3.60 -8.65 11.95
N ARG A 28 3.62 -9.87 11.40
CA ARG A 28 4.20 -10.17 10.09
C ARG A 28 3.51 -9.38 8.99
N SER A 29 2.18 -9.35 8.93
CA SER A 29 1.46 -8.55 7.93
C SER A 29 1.80 -7.05 8.04
N ARG A 30 1.89 -6.50 9.27
CA ARG A 30 2.29 -5.10 9.47
C ARG A 30 3.73 -4.81 9.04
N PHE A 31 4.64 -5.76 9.23
CA PHE A 31 6.00 -5.64 8.68
C PHE A 31 5.96 -5.60 7.15
N ILE A 32 5.17 -6.44 6.50
CA ILE A 32 5.07 -6.43 5.04
C ILE A 32 4.42 -5.15 4.52
N GLU A 33 3.39 -4.63 5.19
CA GLU A 33 2.83 -3.32 4.86
C GLU A 33 3.91 -2.23 4.91
N PHE A 34 4.73 -2.21 5.96
CA PHE A 34 5.88 -1.30 6.06
C PHE A 34 6.86 -1.47 4.89
N VAL A 35 7.18 -2.70 4.50
CA VAL A 35 8.06 -3.00 3.37
C VAL A 35 7.48 -2.48 2.05
N ILE A 36 6.19 -2.74 1.78
CA ILE A 36 5.50 -2.28 0.57
C ILE A 36 5.51 -0.75 0.51
N LEU A 37 5.15 -0.09 1.61
CA LEU A 37 5.14 1.38 1.70
C LEU A 37 6.54 1.96 1.48
N SER A 38 7.56 1.35 2.08
CA SER A 38 8.96 1.74 1.90
C SER A 38 9.40 1.59 0.44
N CYS A 39 8.99 0.52 -0.25
CA CYS A 39 9.30 0.30 -1.66
C CYS A 39 8.60 1.33 -2.57
N ILE A 40 7.30 1.56 -2.37
CA ILE A 40 6.51 2.57 -3.10
C ILE A 40 7.10 3.96 -2.92
N ALA A 41 7.50 4.32 -1.68
CA ALA A 41 8.11 5.60 -1.38
C ALA A 41 9.55 5.73 -1.90
N SER A 42 10.27 4.63 -2.11
CA SER A 42 11.65 4.65 -2.62
C SER A 42 11.73 4.76 -4.14
N TYR A 43 10.68 4.33 -4.86
CA TYR A 43 10.65 4.40 -6.31
C TYR A 43 10.05 5.74 -6.78
N ARG A 44 10.79 6.47 -7.63
CA ARG A 44 10.48 7.88 -7.96
C ARG A 44 9.07 8.08 -8.51
N ILE A 45 8.64 7.22 -9.44
CA ILE A 45 7.36 7.36 -10.13
C ILE A 45 6.21 7.16 -9.14
N THR A 46 6.23 6.07 -8.36
CA THR A 46 5.18 5.82 -7.36
C THR A 46 5.21 6.81 -6.20
N ARG A 47 6.39 7.27 -5.78
CA ARG A 47 6.49 8.32 -4.74
C ARG A 47 5.80 9.63 -5.16
N GLN A 48 5.88 9.99 -6.44
CA GLN A 48 5.33 11.25 -6.93
C GLN A 48 3.86 11.12 -7.33
N GLY A 49 3.47 9.97 -7.90
CA GLY A 49 2.14 9.78 -8.46
C GLY A 49 1.17 8.99 -7.60
N MET A 50 1.58 8.48 -6.42
CA MET A 50 0.68 7.74 -5.51
C MET A 50 0.63 8.39 -4.13
N VAL A 51 -0.58 8.55 -3.60
CA VAL A 51 -0.84 9.09 -2.26
C VAL A 51 -1.54 8.04 -1.42
N LEU A 52 -0.98 7.71 -0.26
CA LEU A 52 -1.60 6.80 0.69
C LEU A 52 -2.84 7.46 1.31
N LYS A 53 -3.96 6.76 1.31
CA LYS A 53 -5.24 7.20 1.88
C LYS A 53 -5.81 6.14 2.85
N GLY A 54 -7.05 6.36 3.27
CA GLY A 54 -7.82 5.39 4.05
C GLY A 54 -7.34 5.21 5.51
N GLY A 55 -7.79 4.11 6.12
CA GLY A 55 -7.56 3.83 7.55
C GLY A 55 -6.09 3.65 7.91
N ASN A 56 -5.29 3.11 6.98
CA ASN A 56 -3.84 2.98 7.20
C ASN A 56 -3.13 4.33 7.20
N ALA A 57 -3.52 5.29 6.34
CA ALA A 57 -3.01 6.66 6.43
C ALA A 57 -3.34 7.31 7.79
N LEU A 58 -4.58 7.15 8.27
CA LEU A 58 -4.98 7.64 9.60
C LEU A 58 -4.18 6.99 10.74
N ARG A 59 -3.76 5.74 10.60
CA ARG A 59 -2.89 5.10 11.59
C ARG A 59 -1.49 5.71 11.61
N PHE A 60 -0.91 6.03 10.46
CA PHE A 60 0.38 6.72 10.40
C PHE A 60 0.33 8.11 11.04
N VAL A 61 -0.74 8.87 10.79
CA VAL A 61 -0.85 10.26 11.26
C VAL A 61 -1.36 10.35 12.70
N TYR A 62 -2.35 9.53 13.07
CA TYR A 62 -3.08 9.68 14.34
C TYR A 62 -2.98 8.46 15.28
N GLN A 63 -2.15 7.46 14.95
CA GLN A 63 -2.03 6.21 15.73
C GLN A 63 -3.38 5.52 15.98
N SER A 64 -4.34 5.70 15.07
CA SER A 64 -5.68 5.11 15.17
C SER A 64 -5.61 3.60 15.37
N ALA A 65 -6.40 3.06 16.30
CA ALA A 65 -6.53 1.63 16.53
C ALA A 65 -7.20 0.90 15.35
N ARG A 66 -7.92 1.64 14.48
CA ARG A 66 -8.61 1.09 13.31
C ARG A 66 -7.64 0.98 12.15
N SER A 67 -7.08 -0.21 11.95
CA SER A 67 -6.15 -0.49 10.87
C SER A 67 -6.75 -1.54 9.94
N THR A 68 -6.98 -1.17 8.69
CA THR A 68 -7.43 -2.08 7.64
C THR A 68 -6.28 -3.02 7.25
N LYS A 69 -6.61 -4.18 6.66
CA LYS A 69 -5.61 -5.11 6.13
C LYS A 69 -5.07 -4.66 4.75
N ASP A 70 -5.64 -3.59 4.22
CA ASP A 70 -5.53 -3.19 2.82
C ASP A 70 -4.81 -1.84 2.75
N LEU A 71 -3.84 -1.70 1.85
CA LEU A 71 -3.19 -0.41 1.60
C LEU A 71 -3.94 0.32 0.49
N ASP A 72 -4.55 1.44 0.84
CA ASP A 72 -5.35 2.23 -0.09
C ASP A 72 -4.53 3.40 -0.63
N PHE A 73 -4.43 3.49 -1.95
CA PHE A 73 -3.78 4.60 -2.62
C PHE A 73 -4.77 5.29 -3.56
N THR A 74 -4.52 6.58 -3.76
CA THR A 74 -4.97 7.27 -4.96
C THR A 74 -3.79 7.63 -5.83
N ALA A 75 -4.01 7.63 -7.14
CA ALA A 75 -3.05 8.02 -8.15
C ALA A 75 -3.68 9.00 -9.14
N ASP A 76 -2.85 9.90 -9.65
CA ASP A 76 -3.19 10.64 -10.87
C ASP A 76 -2.62 9.90 -12.09
N THR A 77 -3.15 10.22 -13.28
CA THR A 77 -2.65 9.63 -14.53
C THR A 77 -1.33 10.24 -15.00
N THR A 78 -0.75 11.18 -14.24
CA THR A 78 0.49 11.87 -14.59
C THR A 78 1.69 11.01 -14.21
N GLY A 79 1.93 9.97 -15.03
CA GLY A 79 3.07 9.07 -14.89
C GLY A 79 2.74 7.72 -14.24
N ILE A 80 1.52 7.54 -13.71
CA ILE A 80 1.01 6.22 -13.32
C ILE A 80 0.16 5.66 -14.48
N PRO A 81 0.45 4.44 -14.97
CA PRO A 81 -0.29 3.85 -16.09
C PRO A 81 -1.69 3.41 -15.66
N ASP A 82 -2.73 3.84 -16.40
CA ASP A 82 -4.10 3.32 -16.25
C ASP A 82 -4.33 2.07 -17.12
N ASN A 83 -3.55 1.01 -16.86
CA ASN A 83 -3.86 -0.35 -17.34
C ASN A 83 -3.22 -1.42 -16.44
N GLU A 84 -3.78 -2.64 -16.45
CA GLU A 84 -3.35 -3.71 -15.52
C GLU A 84 -1.88 -4.12 -15.68
N GLU A 85 -1.36 -4.18 -16.91
CA GLU A 85 0.04 -4.55 -17.17
C GLU A 85 1.01 -3.45 -16.70
N GLY A 86 0.67 -2.19 -16.98
CA GLY A 86 1.44 -1.04 -16.55
C GLY A 86 1.52 -0.96 -15.03
N ILE A 87 0.39 -1.10 -14.33
CA ILE A 87 0.35 -1.10 -12.85
C ILE A 87 1.19 -2.25 -12.30
N ARG A 88 1.06 -3.45 -12.89
CA ARG A 88 1.88 -4.61 -12.50
C ARG A 88 3.37 -4.32 -12.62
N ARG A 89 3.82 -3.86 -13.78
CA ARG A 89 5.23 -3.58 -14.05
C ARG A 89 5.76 -2.50 -13.11
N LEU A 90 5.01 -1.42 -12.93
CA LEU A 90 5.36 -0.32 -12.04
C LEU A 90 5.56 -0.81 -10.60
N LEU A 91 4.62 -1.58 -10.08
CA LEU A 91 4.70 -2.09 -8.72
C LEU A 91 5.79 -3.16 -8.56
N ASP A 92 5.99 -4.04 -9.53
CA ASP A 92 7.09 -5.02 -9.49
C ASP A 92 8.47 -4.33 -9.48
N GLU A 93 8.64 -3.25 -10.26
CA GLU A 93 9.84 -2.40 -10.22
C GLU A 93 10.04 -1.74 -8.85
N SER A 94 8.97 -1.18 -8.26
CA SER A 94 9.03 -0.62 -6.91
C SER A 94 9.42 -1.67 -5.88
N LEU A 95 8.81 -2.86 -5.94
CA LEU A 95 9.00 -3.97 -4.99
C LEU A 95 10.36 -4.67 -5.13
N ALA A 96 11.09 -4.48 -6.23
CA ALA A 96 12.42 -5.07 -6.44
C ALA A 96 13.46 -4.69 -5.37
N HIS A 97 13.20 -3.63 -4.59
CA HIS A 97 14.07 -3.19 -3.49
C HIS A 97 13.83 -3.95 -2.18
N ALA A 98 12.71 -4.68 -2.06
CA ALA A 98 12.30 -5.37 -0.85
C ALA A 98 13.33 -6.42 -0.39
N GLU A 99 13.88 -7.19 -1.33
CA GLU A 99 14.80 -8.28 -1.00
C GLU A 99 16.11 -7.73 -0.47
N ARG A 100 16.69 -6.75 -1.15
CA ARG A 100 17.97 -6.13 -0.77
C ARG A 100 17.88 -5.37 0.56
N GLN A 101 16.78 -4.68 0.82
CA GLN A 101 16.65 -3.79 1.97
C GLN A 101 16.09 -4.49 3.21
N PHE A 102 15.17 -5.44 3.03
CA PHE A 102 14.39 -6.02 4.12
C PHE A 102 14.48 -7.55 4.18
N ASN A 103 15.21 -8.19 3.25
CA ASN A 103 15.26 -9.64 3.08
C ASN A 103 13.86 -10.25 2.88
N VAL A 104 13.00 -9.52 2.16
CA VAL A 104 11.63 -9.92 1.82
C VAL A 104 11.51 -10.07 0.31
N LYS A 105 10.99 -11.19 -0.16
CA LYS A 105 10.58 -11.32 -1.56
C LYS A 105 9.14 -10.90 -1.69
N ALA A 106 8.86 -9.97 -2.59
CA ALA A 106 7.52 -9.46 -2.87
C ALA A 106 7.32 -9.24 -4.36
N ARG A 107 6.09 -9.42 -4.84
CA ARG A 107 5.69 -9.15 -6.22
C ARG A 107 4.19 -8.98 -6.37
N CYS A 108 3.76 -8.33 -7.43
CA CYS A 108 2.38 -8.37 -7.87
C CYS A 108 2.01 -9.79 -8.31
N GLN A 109 1.03 -10.40 -7.65
CA GLN A 109 0.46 -11.67 -8.11
C GLN A 109 -0.78 -11.44 -8.98
N ARG A 110 -1.60 -10.45 -8.62
CA ARG A 110 -2.82 -10.10 -9.35
C ARG A 110 -2.93 -8.59 -9.41
N VAL A 111 -3.40 -8.11 -10.56
CA VAL A 111 -3.86 -6.74 -10.77
C VAL A 111 -5.20 -6.89 -11.50
N LYS A 112 -6.24 -6.21 -11.04
CA LYS A 112 -7.54 -6.23 -11.68
C LYS A 112 -8.14 -4.83 -11.69
N ARG A 113 -8.50 -4.32 -12.86
CA ARG A 113 -9.18 -3.03 -13.01
C ARG A 113 -10.70 -3.17 -12.80
N ASN A 114 -11.30 -2.21 -12.10
CA ASN A 114 -12.74 -2.07 -11.94
C ASN A 114 -13.19 -0.61 -12.17
N PRO A 115 -14.21 -0.36 -13.01
CA PRO A 115 -14.77 -1.29 -13.98
C PRO A 115 -13.73 -1.62 -15.06
N LYS A 116 -13.92 -2.75 -15.76
CA LYS A 116 -12.97 -3.21 -16.80
C LYS A 116 -12.87 -2.29 -18.02
N ARG A 117 -13.86 -1.42 -18.22
CA ARG A 117 -14.01 -0.60 -19.43
C ARG A 117 -13.03 0.60 -19.42
N PRO A 118 -12.15 0.78 -20.43
CA PRO A 118 -11.11 1.81 -20.41
C PRO A 118 -11.61 3.24 -20.18
N GLU A 119 -12.78 3.58 -20.71
CA GLU A 119 -13.40 4.91 -20.66
C GLU A 119 -13.93 5.33 -19.27
N ALA A 120 -13.79 4.47 -18.26
CA ALA A 120 -14.20 4.80 -16.91
C ALA A 120 -13.37 5.96 -16.34
N THR A 121 -14.07 6.99 -15.84
CA THR A 121 -13.44 8.21 -15.30
C THR A 121 -12.83 8.00 -13.91
N TRP A 122 -13.26 6.99 -13.16
CA TRP A 122 -12.83 6.73 -11.78
C TRP A 122 -12.52 5.23 -11.59
N PRO A 123 -11.53 4.68 -12.30
CA PRO A 123 -11.20 3.27 -12.16
C PRO A 123 -10.48 3.01 -10.85
N THR A 124 -10.71 1.84 -10.28
CA THR A 124 -9.91 1.27 -9.19
C THR A 124 -9.17 0.03 -9.67
N TYR A 125 -8.06 -0.28 -9.00
CA TYR A 125 -7.25 -1.47 -9.22
C TYR A 125 -7.17 -2.29 -7.94
N ASP A 126 -7.71 -3.50 -7.98
CA ASP A 126 -7.51 -4.50 -6.93
C ASP A 126 -6.19 -5.21 -7.19
N VAL A 127 -5.18 -4.94 -6.37
CA VAL A 127 -3.86 -5.57 -6.45
C VAL A 127 -3.68 -6.54 -5.29
N LYS A 128 -3.09 -7.71 -5.59
CA LYS A 128 -2.59 -8.64 -4.56
C LYS A 128 -1.09 -8.72 -4.65
N ILE A 129 -0.40 -8.19 -3.64
CA ILE A 129 1.05 -8.32 -3.50
C ILE A 129 1.33 -9.60 -2.74
N GLY A 130 1.89 -10.60 -3.41
CA GLY A 130 2.36 -11.82 -2.75
C GLY A 130 3.72 -11.58 -2.12
N TYR A 131 3.99 -12.22 -0.99
CA TYR A 131 5.27 -12.10 -0.30
C TYR A 131 5.74 -13.42 0.34
N GLN A 132 7.04 -13.51 0.62
CA GLN A 132 7.66 -14.52 1.47
C GLN A 132 8.74 -13.89 2.35
N LEU A 133 8.82 -14.35 3.60
CA LEU A 133 9.94 -14.12 4.51
C LEU A 133 10.97 -15.25 4.39
N PRO A 134 12.22 -15.06 4.83
CA PRO A 134 13.28 -16.08 4.71
C PRO A 134 12.94 -17.41 5.38
N THR A 135 12.13 -17.37 6.42
CA THR A 135 11.66 -18.57 7.15
C THR A 135 10.56 -19.34 6.41
N ASP A 136 10.01 -18.78 5.34
CA ASP A 136 8.85 -19.35 4.68
C ASP A 136 9.24 -20.42 3.67
N ARG A 137 8.43 -21.47 3.60
CA ARG A 137 8.69 -22.69 2.83
C ARG A 137 9.08 -22.43 1.37
N TYR A 138 8.51 -21.41 0.74
CA TYR A 138 8.69 -21.15 -0.69
C TYR A 138 9.57 -19.92 -0.98
N PHE A 139 10.33 -19.43 0.00
CA PHE A 139 11.19 -18.27 -0.19
C PHE A 139 12.21 -18.46 -1.33
N HIS A 140 12.84 -19.63 -1.44
CA HIS A 140 13.81 -19.91 -2.51
C HIS A 140 13.13 -20.06 -3.89
N ASP A 141 11.93 -20.64 -3.94
CA ASP A 141 11.16 -20.89 -5.18
C ASP A 141 10.16 -19.78 -5.53
N PHE A 142 10.24 -18.62 -4.88
CA PHE A 142 9.22 -17.56 -4.92
C PHE A 142 8.82 -17.16 -6.35
N GLY A 143 9.79 -17.09 -7.27
CA GLY A 143 9.59 -16.70 -8.66
C GLY A 143 8.63 -17.60 -9.45
N ASN A 144 8.52 -18.88 -9.08
CA ASN A 144 7.84 -19.89 -9.89
C ASN A 144 6.49 -20.33 -9.33
N ARG A 145 6.00 -19.71 -8.25
CA ARG A 145 4.82 -20.20 -7.50
C ARG A 145 3.83 -19.11 -7.14
N HIS A 146 2.55 -19.47 -7.17
CA HIS A 146 1.55 -18.66 -6.48
C HIS A 146 1.75 -18.80 -4.97
N VAL A 147 1.91 -17.69 -4.26
CA VAL A 147 2.06 -17.66 -2.81
C VAL A 147 0.73 -17.31 -2.13
N PRO A 148 0.37 -18.01 -1.04
CA PRO A 148 -0.89 -17.77 -0.34
C PRO A 148 -0.87 -16.47 0.48
N SER A 149 0.29 -16.07 0.97
CA SER A 149 0.47 -14.86 1.76
C SER A 149 0.44 -13.63 0.86
N VAL A 150 -0.57 -12.79 1.06
CA VAL A 150 -0.80 -11.59 0.25
C VAL A 150 -1.15 -10.38 1.12
N ILE A 151 -0.70 -9.20 0.69
CA ILE A 151 -1.23 -7.91 1.13
C ILE A 151 -2.07 -7.33 -0.01
N PRO A 152 -3.36 -7.07 0.22
CA PRO A 152 -4.19 -6.35 -0.74
C PRO A 152 -3.79 -4.88 -0.79
N VAL A 153 -3.75 -4.35 -2.01
CA VAL A 153 -3.52 -2.94 -2.30
C VAL A 153 -4.62 -2.47 -3.24
N GLU A 154 -5.28 -1.38 -2.91
CA GLU A 154 -6.23 -0.71 -3.80
C GLU A 154 -5.59 0.55 -4.37
N ILE A 155 -5.70 0.76 -5.67
CA ILE A 155 -5.29 2.02 -6.31
C ILE A 155 -6.49 2.59 -7.03
N SER A 156 -6.97 3.72 -6.54
CA SER A 156 -8.02 4.52 -7.16
C SER A 156 -7.41 5.61 -8.03
N PHE A 157 -8.03 5.93 -9.16
CA PHE A 157 -7.60 7.01 -10.04
C PHE A 157 -8.54 8.20 -9.97
N ASN A 158 -7.93 9.38 -10.14
CA ASN A 158 -8.58 10.68 -10.22
C ASN A 158 -9.20 11.20 -8.91
N ASP A 159 -9.04 10.54 -7.76
CA ASP A 159 -9.52 11.08 -6.47
C ASP A 159 -8.88 12.44 -6.16
N LEU A 160 -9.70 13.32 -5.59
CA LEU A 160 -9.27 14.65 -5.14
C LEU A 160 -8.47 14.53 -3.84
N VAL A 161 -7.14 14.61 -3.88
CA VAL A 161 -6.31 14.54 -2.67
C VAL A 161 -6.54 15.76 -1.75
N CYS A 162 -6.37 16.96 -2.29
CA CYS A 162 -6.62 18.22 -1.60
C CYS A 162 -7.17 19.23 -2.61
N ASP A 163 -8.22 19.95 -2.24
CA ASP A 163 -8.74 21.05 -3.05
C ASP A 163 -9.12 22.25 -2.15
N THR A 164 -9.10 23.46 -2.72
CA THR A 164 -9.58 24.66 -2.03
C THR A 164 -10.85 25.12 -2.72
N GLN A 165 -11.96 25.10 -1.99
CA GLN A 165 -13.28 25.39 -2.52
C GLN A 165 -13.85 26.62 -1.83
N THR A 166 -14.53 27.48 -2.58
CA THR A 166 -15.35 28.55 -1.99
C THR A 166 -16.76 27.99 -1.81
N TRP A 167 -17.24 27.90 -0.57
CA TRP A 167 -18.59 27.41 -0.30
C TRP A 167 -19.37 28.41 0.56
N ALA A 168 -20.53 28.85 0.06
CA ALA A 168 -21.54 29.65 0.77
C ALA A 168 -20.95 30.79 1.64
N ASP A 169 -20.30 31.77 0.99
CA ASP A 169 -19.69 32.96 1.61
C ASP A 169 -18.58 32.70 2.65
N ILE A 170 -18.09 31.46 2.77
CA ILE A 170 -16.89 31.13 3.53
C ILE A 170 -15.68 31.24 2.58
N PRO A 171 -14.90 32.34 2.63
CA PRO A 171 -13.66 32.42 1.87
C PRO A 171 -12.66 31.37 2.38
N ASP A 172 -11.90 30.80 1.44
CA ASP A 172 -10.74 29.94 1.71
C ASP A 172 -11.02 28.63 2.46
N LEU A 173 -12.20 28.02 2.30
CA LEU A 173 -12.47 26.68 2.82
C LEU A 173 -11.58 25.63 2.12
N ARG A 174 -10.55 25.17 2.82
CA ARG A 174 -9.71 24.05 2.37
C ARG A 174 -10.43 22.74 2.65
N VAL A 175 -10.78 22.01 1.60
CA VAL A 175 -11.42 20.70 1.68
C VAL A 175 -10.38 19.66 1.24
N CYS A 176 -9.76 19.02 2.22
CA CYS A 176 -8.95 17.84 1.97
C CYS A 176 -9.85 16.62 2.10
N SER A 177 -9.92 15.81 1.05
CA SER A 177 -10.71 14.58 1.12
C SER A 177 -9.81 13.45 1.63
N LEU A 178 -10.07 13.00 2.86
CA LEU A 178 -9.54 11.73 3.35
C LEU A 178 -10.52 10.64 2.93
N LEU A 179 -10.62 10.37 1.62
CA LEU A 179 -11.68 9.52 1.07
C LEU A 179 -11.51 8.06 1.51
N THR A 180 -12.36 7.65 2.43
CA THR A 180 -12.86 6.27 2.51
C THR A 180 -14.11 6.20 1.64
N HIS A 181 -14.05 5.53 0.50
CA HIS A 181 -15.28 5.16 -0.19
C HIS A 181 -15.93 3.99 0.57
N ALA A 182 -17.25 4.12 0.77
CA ALA A 182 -18.10 3.21 1.52
C ALA A 182 -18.44 1.94 0.72
#